data_AF-A0A1F1L2X0-F1
#
_entry.id   AF-A0A1F1L2X0-F1
#
_cell.length_a   1.000
_cell.length_b   1.000
_cell.length_c   1.000
_cell.angle_alpha   90.00
_cell.angle_beta   90.00
_cell.angle_gamma   90.00
#
_symmetry.space_group_name_H-M   'P 1'
#
loop_
_entity.id
_entity.type
_entity.pdbx_description
1 polymer ?
#
loop_
_entity_poly.entity_id
_entity_poly.type
_entity_poly.pdbx_seq_one_letter_code
_entity_poly.pdbx_strand_id
1 'polypeptide(L)'
;MKLKKQFKQILCVLAVLIVFSNIIGASSDSFPKELKINVSKNDIYQVEYVDFDISSRKMNIKGRDEVAYCLEIDKDYPGNQVFKLNGSPDKKISNIIAAGYPNRSAKDLNVSNDDEAYFATQVAIWSYIEGYNLNKIKGDKKVVNAIKKVYNDGVNNAYTSDNEYKVYTPSNKSIQEAVVIFTNKTTPEEPTTPEPKPEEPTVPEEPTTPEIPTVPEVPTVPEVPTVPEKPVVPETPTTPPTITEDIDGGENKVESTEPHYPPQEG
;
A
#
# COMPACT_ATOMS: atom_id res chain seq x y z
N MET A 1 -41.79 -32.79 -55.48
CA MET A 1 -40.92 -32.83 -54.27
C MET A 1 -39.85 -31.73 -54.20
N LYS A 2 -39.34 -31.19 -55.32
CA LYS A 2 -38.27 -30.17 -55.34
C LYS A 2 -38.67 -28.77 -54.81
N LEU A 3 -39.91 -28.33 -55.03
CA LEU A 3 -40.38 -26.98 -54.65
C LEU A 3 -40.44 -26.77 -53.12
N LYS A 4 -40.84 -27.79 -52.35
CA LYS A 4 -40.87 -27.74 -50.88
C LYS A 4 -39.47 -27.69 -50.25
N LYS A 5 -38.47 -28.29 -50.90
CA LYS A 5 -37.07 -28.28 -50.45
C LYS A 5 -36.43 -26.90 -50.67
N GLN A 6 -36.71 -26.27 -51.81
CA GLN A 6 -36.24 -24.92 -52.13
C GLN A 6 -36.87 -23.87 -51.21
N PHE A 7 -38.17 -23.97 -50.90
CA PHE A 7 -38.83 -23.09 -49.93
C PHE A 7 -38.25 -23.24 -48.52
N LYS A 8 -37.95 -24.46 -48.08
CA LYS A 8 -37.32 -24.70 -46.77
C LYS A 8 -35.89 -24.13 -46.71
N GLN A 9 -35.13 -24.23 -47.80
CA GLN A 9 -33.78 -23.63 -47.89
C GLN A 9 -33.82 -22.10 -47.92
N ILE A 10 -34.75 -21.49 -48.66
CA ILE A 10 -34.91 -20.03 -48.69
C ILE A 10 -35.38 -19.49 -47.33
N LEU A 11 -36.31 -20.19 -46.66
CA LEU A 11 -36.79 -19.82 -45.33
C LEU A 11 -35.67 -19.92 -44.28
N CYS A 12 -34.80 -20.93 -44.38
CA CYS A 12 -33.62 -21.05 -43.52
C CYS A 12 -32.60 -19.94 -43.76
N VAL A 13 -32.32 -19.56 -45.02
CA VAL A 13 -31.38 -18.48 -45.33
C VAL A 13 -31.91 -17.12 -44.86
N LEU A 14 -33.21 -16.85 -45.04
CA LEU A 14 -33.85 -15.62 -44.52
C LEU A 14 -33.87 -15.58 -42.98
N ALA A 15 -34.15 -16.71 -42.32
CA ALA A 15 -34.09 -16.79 -40.86
C ALA A 15 -32.66 -16.53 -40.35
N VAL A 16 -31.64 -17.12 -40.99
CA VAL A 16 -30.22 -16.91 -40.67
C VAL A 16 -29.80 -15.45 -40.86
N LEU A 17 -30.24 -14.79 -41.92
CA LEU A 17 -29.96 -13.35 -42.15
C LEU A 17 -30.64 -12.43 -41.12
N ILE A 18 -31.82 -12.80 -40.61
CA ILE A 18 -32.49 -12.07 -39.52
C ILE A 18 -31.77 -12.27 -38.17
N VAL A 19 -31.07 -13.40 -37.96
CA VAL A 19 -30.23 -13.57 -36.76
C VAL A 19 -28.94 -12.77 -36.86
N PHE A 20 -28.41 -12.53 -38.06
CA PHE A 20 -27.20 -11.72 -38.26
C PHE A 20 -27.43 -10.20 -38.25
N SER A 21 -28.65 -9.70 -38.47
CA SER A 21 -28.95 -8.27 -38.42
C SER A 21 -29.29 -7.73 -37.03
N ASN A 22 -29.28 -8.57 -35.98
CA ASN A 22 -29.53 -8.16 -34.59
C ASN A 22 -28.26 -8.01 -33.74
N ILE A 23 -27.07 -7.97 -34.35
CA ILE A 23 -25.83 -7.57 -33.66
C ILE A 23 -25.47 -6.14 -34.05
N ILE A 24 -26.38 -5.20 -33.83
CA ILE A 24 -26.05 -3.77 -33.80
C ILE A 24 -26.67 -3.21 -32.53
N GLY A 25 -25.82 -3.06 -31.53
CA GLY A 25 -26.16 -2.56 -30.21
C GLY A 25 -25.01 -2.78 -29.25
N ALA A 26 -23.79 -2.43 -29.65
CA ALA A 26 -22.76 -2.13 -28.67
C ALA A 26 -23.32 -0.98 -27.83
N SER A 27 -23.63 -1.25 -26.56
CA SER A 27 -23.92 -0.23 -25.57
C SER A 27 -22.70 0.68 -25.51
N SER A 28 -22.75 1.81 -26.23
CA SER A 28 -21.88 2.93 -25.91
C SER A 28 -22.37 3.42 -24.56
N ASP A 29 -21.79 2.91 -23.47
CA ASP A 29 -22.08 3.39 -22.13
C ASP A 29 -21.77 4.90 -22.10
N SER A 30 -22.83 5.69 -22.23
CA SER A 30 -22.70 7.13 -22.23
C SER A 30 -22.46 7.58 -20.80
N PHE A 31 -21.24 8.01 -20.49
CA PHE A 31 -20.92 8.63 -19.20
C PHE A 31 -21.88 9.78 -18.90
N PRO A 32 -22.31 9.96 -17.64
CA PRO A 32 -23.24 11.03 -17.29
C PRO A 32 -22.61 12.39 -17.64
N LYS A 33 -23.33 13.23 -18.38
CA LYS A 33 -22.82 14.56 -18.76
C LYS A 33 -22.62 15.47 -17.54
N GLU A 34 -23.43 15.26 -16.51
CA GLU A 34 -23.40 16.00 -15.27
C GLU A 34 -23.56 15.06 -14.07
N LEU A 35 -22.93 15.39 -12.95
CA LEU A 35 -23.06 14.66 -11.69
C LEU A 35 -22.86 15.56 -10.48
N LYS A 36 -23.13 15.01 -9.28
CA LYS A 36 -22.79 15.63 -8.00
C LYS A 36 -21.89 14.68 -7.21
N ILE A 37 -20.96 15.24 -6.47
CA ILE A 37 -19.98 14.49 -5.68
C ILE A 37 -20.36 14.59 -4.19
N ASN A 38 -20.34 13.45 -3.51
CA ASN A 38 -20.37 13.38 -2.05
C ASN A 38 -18.92 13.35 -1.55
N VAL A 39 -18.65 14.06 -0.46
CA VAL A 39 -17.34 14.10 0.19
C VAL A 39 -17.51 13.76 1.68
N SER A 40 -16.58 12.99 2.25
CA SER A 40 -16.58 12.71 3.68
C SER A 40 -16.52 14.01 4.50
N LYS A 41 -17.14 14.01 5.69
CA LYS A 41 -17.16 15.19 6.57
C LYS A 41 -15.77 15.51 7.11
N ASN A 42 -15.03 14.48 7.48
CA ASN A 42 -13.69 14.58 8.06
C ASN A 42 -12.67 13.99 7.09
N ASP A 43 -11.41 14.36 7.30
CA ASP A 43 -10.27 13.70 6.69
C ASP A 43 -10.25 12.23 7.12
N ILE A 44 -9.97 11.36 6.14
CA ILE A 44 -9.94 9.91 6.38
C ILE A 44 -8.57 9.44 6.86
N TYR A 45 -7.52 10.20 6.51
CA TYR A 45 -6.14 9.93 6.88
C TYR A 45 -5.26 11.17 6.59
N GLN A 46 -4.05 11.19 7.16
CA GLN A 46 -3.02 12.20 6.90
C GLN A 46 -1.60 11.62 6.93
N VAL A 47 -0.68 12.26 6.21
CA VAL A 47 0.78 12.04 6.28
C VAL A 47 1.49 13.39 6.34
N GLU A 48 2.71 13.41 6.87
CA GLU A 48 3.56 14.60 6.88
C GLU A 48 4.35 14.67 5.56
N TYR A 49 4.43 15.85 4.96
CA TYR A 49 5.34 16.16 3.86
C TYR A 49 6.10 17.44 4.16
N VAL A 50 7.40 17.29 4.45
CA VAL A 50 8.30 18.39 4.79
C VAL A 50 7.81 19.18 6.01
N ASP A 51 7.08 20.27 5.79
CA ASP A 51 6.62 21.24 6.78
C ASP A 51 5.09 21.39 6.82
N PHE A 52 4.35 20.56 6.07
CA PHE A 52 2.88 20.53 6.08
C PHE A 52 2.33 19.11 6.07
N ASP A 53 1.08 18.97 6.48
CA ASP A 53 0.34 17.71 6.41
C ASP A 53 -0.41 17.59 5.08
N ILE A 54 -0.31 16.42 4.46
CA ILE A 54 -1.19 16.02 3.35
C ILE A 54 -2.30 15.16 3.95
N SER A 55 -3.51 15.70 4.01
CA SER A 55 -4.72 14.96 4.35
C SER A 55 -5.63 14.80 3.13
N SER A 56 -6.54 13.81 3.17
CA SER A 56 -7.56 13.71 2.14
C SER A 56 -8.92 13.29 2.68
N ARG A 57 -9.97 13.67 1.96
CA ARG A 57 -11.35 13.23 2.16
C ARG A 57 -11.79 12.30 1.05
N LYS A 58 -12.60 11.31 1.42
CA LYS A 58 -13.10 10.30 0.48
C LYS A 58 -14.26 10.85 -0.33
N MET A 59 -14.26 10.57 -1.63
CA MET A 59 -15.29 11.03 -2.54
C MET A 59 -15.95 9.90 -3.32
N ASN A 60 -17.26 10.00 -3.47
CA ASN A 60 -18.06 9.14 -4.33
C ASN A 60 -19.15 9.94 -5.05
N ILE A 61 -19.74 9.36 -6.09
CA ILE A 61 -20.80 10.05 -6.84
C ILE A 61 -22.14 9.95 -6.11
N LYS A 62 -22.88 11.05 -6.01
CA LYS A 62 -24.15 11.07 -5.30
C LYS A 62 -25.17 10.13 -5.95
N GLY A 63 -25.63 9.15 -5.17
CA GLY A 63 -26.57 8.13 -5.64
C GLY A 63 -25.92 6.99 -6.41
N ARG A 64 -24.58 6.89 -6.37
CA ARG A 64 -23.83 5.82 -7.02
C ARG A 64 -22.61 5.41 -6.19
N ASP A 65 -22.01 4.27 -6.54
CA ASP A 65 -20.88 3.69 -5.81
C ASP A 65 -19.52 4.04 -6.43
N GLU A 66 -19.49 4.73 -7.58
CA GLU A 66 -18.23 5.11 -8.21
C GLU A 66 -17.40 6.02 -7.30
N VAL A 67 -16.13 5.65 -7.21
CA VAL A 67 -15.09 6.38 -6.47
C VAL A 67 -14.61 7.54 -7.33
N ALA A 68 -14.33 8.66 -6.68
CA ALA A 68 -13.71 9.82 -7.32
C ALA A 68 -12.45 10.26 -6.58
N TYR A 69 -11.49 10.83 -7.32
CA TYR A 69 -10.27 11.43 -6.77
C TYR A 69 -10.17 12.90 -7.18
N CYS A 70 -9.62 13.69 -6.28
CA CYS A 70 -9.30 15.08 -6.47
C CYS A 70 -8.03 15.23 -7.32
N LEU A 71 -7.98 16.26 -8.17
CA LEU A 71 -6.82 16.50 -9.04
C LEU A 71 -5.97 17.71 -8.60
N GLU A 72 -6.40 18.52 -7.63
CA GLU A 72 -5.79 19.84 -7.39
C GLU A 72 -5.70 20.17 -5.89
N ILE A 73 -4.60 19.81 -5.23
CA ILE A 73 -4.52 19.85 -3.76
C ILE A 73 -4.75 21.26 -3.15
N ASP A 74 -4.43 22.34 -3.87
CA ASP A 74 -4.51 23.73 -3.40
C ASP A 74 -5.90 24.37 -3.50
N LYS A 75 -6.90 23.63 -3.97
CA LYS A 75 -8.28 24.13 -4.16
C LYS A 75 -9.25 23.52 -3.16
N ASP A 76 -10.42 24.15 -3.03
CA ASP A 76 -11.47 23.65 -2.17
C ASP A 76 -12.02 22.31 -2.67
N TYR A 77 -12.22 21.38 -1.74
CA TYR A 77 -12.88 20.10 -2.02
C TYR A 77 -14.27 20.29 -2.66
N PRO A 78 -14.72 19.32 -3.48
CA PRO A 78 -16.08 19.26 -3.97
C PRO A 78 -17.15 19.40 -2.87
N GLY A 79 -18.23 20.08 -3.20
CA GLY A 79 -19.40 20.29 -2.35
C GLY A 79 -20.70 19.94 -3.09
N ASN A 80 -21.77 20.68 -2.83
CA ASN A 80 -23.10 20.38 -3.40
C ASN A 80 -23.31 20.85 -4.86
N GLN A 81 -22.28 21.39 -5.51
CA GLN A 81 -22.31 21.86 -6.88
C GLN A 81 -22.40 20.72 -7.92
N VAL A 82 -22.81 21.08 -9.13
CA VAL A 82 -22.83 20.19 -10.30
C VAL A 82 -21.47 20.24 -10.99
N PHE A 83 -20.98 19.06 -11.36
CA PHE A 83 -19.79 18.89 -12.18
C PHE A 83 -20.18 18.42 -13.58
N LYS A 84 -19.44 18.87 -14.59
CA LYS A 84 -19.66 18.55 -16.00
C LYS A 84 -18.52 17.71 -16.55
N LEU A 85 -18.87 16.70 -17.35
CA LEU A 85 -17.90 15.86 -18.04
C LEU A 85 -16.99 16.71 -18.93
N ASN A 86 -15.68 16.58 -18.74
CA ASN A 86 -14.65 17.34 -19.44
C ASN A 86 -13.57 16.44 -20.08
N GLY A 87 -13.93 15.20 -20.40
CA GLY A 87 -13.04 14.25 -21.09
C GLY A 87 -12.41 13.23 -20.15
N SER A 88 -11.16 12.87 -20.45
CA SER A 88 -10.40 11.84 -19.73
C SER A 88 -9.10 12.42 -19.16
N PRO A 89 -8.60 11.89 -18.04
CA PRO A 89 -7.36 12.36 -17.44
C PRO A 89 -6.16 11.99 -18.32
N ASP A 90 -5.00 12.58 -18.02
CA ASP A 90 -3.73 12.16 -18.60
C ASP A 90 -3.50 10.64 -18.43
N LYS A 91 -2.78 10.03 -19.38
CA LYS A 91 -2.54 8.57 -19.35
C LYS A 91 -1.79 8.14 -18.10
N LYS A 92 -0.83 8.92 -17.60
CA LYS A 92 -0.10 8.57 -16.37
C LYS A 92 -1.00 8.66 -15.15
N ILE A 93 -1.87 9.67 -15.07
CA ILE A 93 -2.88 9.75 -14.01
C ILE A 93 -3.81 8.53 -14.06
N SER A 94 -4.29 8.15 -15.25
CA SER A 94 -5.09 6.94 -15.45
C SER A 94 -4.37 5.69 -14.95
N ASN A 95 -3.08 5.54 -15.27
CA ASN A 95 -2.28 4.39 -14.82
C ASN A 95 -2.05 4.39 -13.29
N ILE A 96 -1.85 5.55 -12.67
CA ILE A 96 -1.72 5.68 -11.21
C ILE A 96 -3.01 5.25 -10.52
N ILE A 97 -4.15 5.71 -11.02
CA ILE A 97 -5.46 5.28 -10.51
C ILE A 97 -5.66 3.77 -10.73
N ALA A 98 -5.27 3.25 -11.89
CA ALA A 98 -5.31 1.83 -12.18
C ALA A 98 -4.49 1.03 -11.15
N ALA A 99 -3.30 1.49 -10.78
CA ALA A 99 -2.42 0.84 -9.82
C ALA A 99 -2.85 0.97 -8.34
N GLY A 100 -3.93 1.70 -8.06
CA GLY A 100 -4.44 1.98 -6.72
C GLY A 100 -5.87 1.47 -6.49
N TYR A 101 -6.54 2.06 -5.51
CA TYR A 101 -7.93 1.76 -5.18
C TYR A 101 -8.90 2.39 -6.20
N PRO A 102 -10.04 1.74 -6.55
CA PRO A 102 -10.53 0.45 -6.05
C PRO A 102 -10.03 -0.78 -6.84
N ASN A 103 -9.20 -0.61 -7.87
CA ASN A 103 -8.67 -1.73 -8.65
C ASN A 103 -7.83 -2.69 -7.80
N ARG A 104 -7.10 -2.15 -6.83
CA ARG A 104 -6.36 -2.90 -5.82
C ARG A 104 -6.96 -2.63 -4.44
N SER A 105 -7.27 -3.71 -3.74
CA SER A 105 -7.85 -3.68 -2.40
C SER A 105 -6.82 -3.24 -1.36
N ALA A 106 -7.30 -2.95 -0.13
CA ALA A 106 -6.44 -2.72 1.02
C ALA A 106 -5.43 -3.86 1.25
N LYS A 107 -5.88 -5.11 1.06
CA LYS A 107 -5.04 -6.30 1.16
C LYS A 107 -3.92 -6.29 0.11
N ASP A 108 -4.25 -6.00 -1.15
CA ASP A 108 -3.27 -5.96 -2.25
C ASP A 108 -2.21 -4.87 -2.05
N LEU A 109 -2.59 -3.78 -1.38
CA LEU A 109 -1.71 -2.66 -1.03
C LEU A 109 -1.01 -2.83 0.33
N ASN A 110 -1.30 -3.91 1.06
CA ASN A 110 -0.77 -4.19 2.40
C ASN A 110 -1.06 -3.05 3.41
N VAL A 111 -2.26 -2.50 3.36
CA VAL A 111 -2.79 -1.49 4.29
C VAL A 111 -4.00 -2.04 5.04
N SER A 112 -4.43 -1.34 6.10
CA SER A 112 -5.36 -1.90 7.09
C SER A 112 -6.81 -1.88 6.61
N ASN A 113 -7.18 -0.92 5.77
CA ASN A 113 -8.56 -0.71 5.33
C ASN A 113 -8.63 0.05 4.00
N ASP A 114 -9.82 0.11 3.43
CA ASP A 114 -10.09 0.77 2.15
C ASP A 114 -9.85 2.29 2.19
N ASP A 115 -9.92 2.93 3.36
CA ASP A 115 -9.66 4.36 3.49
C ASP A 115 -8.17 4.67 3.39
N GLU A 116 -7.30 3.82 3.97
CA GLU A 116 -5.85 3.89 3.77
C GLU A 116 -5.46 3.60 2.31
N ALA A 117 -6.13 2.65 1.66
CA ALA A 117 -5.92 2.33 0.24
C ALA A 117 -6.34 3.48 -0.68
N TYR A 118 -7.52 4.05 -0.41
CA TYR A 118 -8.01 5.25 -1.10
C TYR A 118 -7.04 6.41 -0.90
N PHE A 119 -6.67 6.69 0.34
CA PHE A 119 -5.74 7.77 0.69
C PHE A 119 -4.40 7.62 -0.01
N ALA A 120 -3.82 6.41 0.01
CA ALA A 120 -2.56 6.14 -0.66
C ALA A 120 -2.62 6.45 -2.16
N THR A 121 -3.76 6.15 -2.79
CA THR A 121 -4.02 6.46 -4.20
C THR A 121 -4.17 7.96 -4.44
N GLN A 122 -4.91 8.66 -3.59
CA GLN A 122 -5.09 10.11 -3.68
C GLN A 122 -3.76 10.87 -3.56
N VAL A 123 -2.89 10.49 -2.60
CA VAL A 123 -1.57 11.11 -2.44
C VAL A 123 -0.63 10.75 -3.59
N ALA A 124 -0.73 9.54 -4.16
CA ALA A 124 0.05 9.18 -5.35
C ALA A 124 -0.34 10.04 -6.56
N ILE A 125 -1.64 10.33 -6.76
CA ILE A 125 -2.12 11.23 -7.82
C ILE A 125 -1.54 12.63 -7.62
N TRP A 126 -1.71 13.22 -6.43
CA TRP A 126 -1.15 14.55 -6.14
C TRP A 126 0.37 14.59 -6.23
N SER A 127 1.06 13.54 -5.80
CA SER A 127 2.52 13.48 -5.93
C SER A 127 2.99 13.53 -7.38
N TYR A 128 2.21 12.97 -8.31
CA TYR A 128 2.50 13.06 -9.74
C TYR A 128 2.20 14.44 -10.31
N ILE A 129 1.08 15.04 -9.91
CA ILE A 129 0.65 16.36 -10.38
C ILE A 129 1.58 17.47 -9.87
N GLU A 130 1.89 17.46 -8.57
CA GLU A 130 2.70 18.48 -7.89
C GLU A 130 4.21 18.19 -7.94
N GLY A 131 4.61 16.99 -8.38
CA GLY A 131 6.01 16.58 -8.42
C GLY A 131 6.62 16.34 -7.03
N TYR A 132 5.83 15.87 -6.06
CA TYR A 132 6.32 15.59 -4.72
C TYR A 132 7.40 14.51 -4.70
N ASN A 133 8.43 14.75 -3.90
CA ASN A 133 9.45 13.74 -3.65
C ASN A 133 8.94 12.74 -2.63
N LEU A 134 8.59 11.53 -3.08
CA LEU A 134 8.03 10.47 -2.25
C LEU A 134 8.90 10.07 -1.05
N ASN A 135 10.21 10.35 -1.06
CA ASN A 135 11.10 10.08 0.07
C ASN A 135 10.95 11.08 1.21
N LYS A 136 10.28 12.22 0.97
CA LYS A 136 9.98 13.23 1.98
C LYS A 136 8.63 13.03 2.67
N ILE A 137 7.80 12.09 2.19
CA ILE A 137 6.54 11.71 2.84
C ILE A 137 6.86 10.84 4.06
N LYS A 138 6.35 11.23 5.23
CA LYS A 138 6.50 10.52 6.51
C LYS A 138 5.14 10.20 7.13
N GLY A 139 5.07 9.13 7.91
CA GLY A 139 3.84 8.65 8.54
C GLY A 139 3.93 7.16 8.83
N ASP A 140 2.78 6.49 8.91
CA ASP A 140 2.75 5.03 9.02
C ASP A 140 3.47 4.36 7.84
N LYS A 141 4.33 3.38 8.14
CA LYS A 141 5.19 2.75 7.14
C LYS A 141 4.40 2.01 6.06
N LYS A 142 3.27 1.39 6.40
CA LYS A 142 2.46 0.66 5.42
C LYS A 142 1.81 1.62 4.44
N VAL A 143 1.24 2.71 4.95
CA VAL A 143 0.59 3.73 4.11
C VAL A 143 1.61 4.44 3.21
N VAL A 144 2.76 4.85 3.75
CA VAL A 144 3.84 5.48 2.94
C VAL A 144 4.36 4.52 1.87
N ASN A 145 4.51 3.23 2.18
CA ASN A 145 4.91 2.23 1.19
C ASN A 145 3.82 2.01 0.13
N ALA A 146 2.54 2.04 0.51
CA ALA A 146 1.44 1.94 -0.44
C ALA A 146 1.41 3.14 -1.40
N ILE A 147 1.59 4.38 -0.91
CA ILE A 147 1.71 5.59 -1.76
C ILE A 147 2.82 5.40 -2.79
N LYS A 148 4.01 5.00 -2.34
CA LYS A 148 5.16 4.75 -3.21
C LYS A 148 4.88 3.66 -4.24
N LYS A 149 4.23 2.57 -3.81
CA LYS A 149 3.88 1.46 -4.69
C LYS A 149 2.91 1.89 -5.78
N VAL A 150 1.79 2.54 -5.42
CA VAL A 150 0.78 3.02 -6.38
C VAL A 150 1.40 3.98 -7.39
N TYR A 151 2.17 4.97 -6.91
CA TYR A 151 2.86 5.91 -7.78
C TYR A 151 3.80 5.22 -8.76
N ASN A 152 4.73 4.39 -8.25
CA ASN A 152 5.75 3.77 -9.07
C ASN A 152 5.16 2.77 -10.08
N ASP A 153 4.19 1.95 -9.66
CA ASP A 153 3.53 1.01 -10.55
C ASP A 153 2.77 1.75 -11.65
N GLY A 154 2.07 2.84 -11.32
CA GLY A 154 1.34 3.66 -12.29
C GLY A 154 2.26 4.38 -13.28
N VAL A 155 3.29 5.06 -12.79
CA VAL A 155 4.27 5.77 -13.63
C VAL A 155 5.03 4.80 -14.54
N ASN A 156 5.32 3.58 -14.09
CA ASN A 156 5.99 2.56 -14.89
C ASN A 156 5.04 1.69 -15.74
N ASN A 157 3.73 1.97 -15.74
CA ASN A 157 2.74 1.19 -16.49
C ASN A 157 2.78 -0.31 -16.14
N ALA A 158 3.03 -0.63 -14.86
CA ALA A 158 3.12 -1.99 -14.35
C ALA A 158 1.75 -2.60 -14.01
N TYR A 159 0.68 -1.82 -14.14
CA TYR A 159 -0.69 -2.25 -13.87
C TYR A 159 -1.65 -1.72 -14.94
N THR A 160 -2.59 -2.55 -15.36
CA THR A 160 -3.63 -2.21 -16.35
C THR A 160 -5.00 -2.53 -15.77
N SER A 161 -6.00 -1.76 -16.15
CA SER A 161 -7.39 -1.94 -15.76
C SER A 161 -8.28 -1.61 -16.96
N ASP A 162 -9.38 -2.34 -17.11
CA ASP A 162 -10.40 -2.09 -18.14
C ASP A 162 -11.39 -1.00 -17.73
N ASN A 163 -11.19 -0.39 -16.56
CA ASN A 163 -12.02 0.71 -16.07
C ASN A 163 -11.83 1.96 -16.91
N GLU A 164 -12.90 2.73 -17.05
CA GLU A 164 -12.86 4.03 -17.71
C GLU A 164 -12.76 5.17 -16.70
N TYR A 165 -11.87 6.11 -17.00
CA TYR A 165 -11.62 7.29 -16.17
C TYR A 165 -12.08 8.55 -16.89
N LYS A 166 -12.91 9.34 -16.22
CA LYS A 166 -13.42 10.61 -16.76
C LYS A 166 -13.21 11.76 -15.81
N VAL A 167 -12.79 12.89 -16.36
CA VAL A 167 -12.63 14.14 -15.62
C VAL A 167 -13.93 14.91 -15.63
N TYR A 168 -14.28 15.45 -14.47
CA TYR A 168 -15.47 16.24 -14.21
C TYR A 168 -15.05 17.56 -13.59
N THR A 169 -15.57 18.67 -14.13
CA THR A 169 -15.17 20.03 -13.75
C THR A 169 -16.34 20.79 -13.15
N PRO A 170 -16.12 21.51 -12.03
CA PRO A 170 -17.12 22.40 -11.45
C PRO A 170 -17.13 23.74 -12.21
N SER A 171 -18.26 24.46 -12.15
CA SER A 171 -18.31 25.83 -12.72
C SER A 171 -17.48 26.85 -11.92
N ASN A 172 -17.35 26.65 -10.60
CA ASN A 172 -16.48 27.47 -9.75
C ASN A 172 -15.05 26.93 -9.81
N LYS A 173 -14.13 27.71 -10.38
CA LYS A 173 -12.72 27.32 -10.57
C LYS A 173 -11.91 27.22 -9.29
N SER A 174 -12.43 27.71 -8.16
CA SER A 174 -11.81 27.57 -6.83
C SER A 174 -12.02 26.19 -6.23
N ILE A 175 -12.90 25.38 -6.83
CA ILE A 175 -13.15 23.99 -6.45
C ILE A 175 -12.28 23.08 -7.32
N GLN A 176 -11.75 22.01 -6.70
CA GLN A 176 -11.02 20.94 -7.35
C GLN A 176 -11.82 20.25 -8.47
N GLU A 177 -11.16 19.99 -9.59
CA GLU A 177 -11.59 18.99 -10.57
C GLU A 177 -11.49 17.58 -9.98
N ALA A 178 -12.35 16.68 -10.48
CA ALA A 178 -12.40 15.31 -10.02
C ALA A 178 -12.28 14.33 -11.19
N VAL A 179 -11.51 13.26 -10.99
CA VAL A 179 -11.53 12.08 -11.86
C VAL A 179 -12.43 11.03 -11.24
N VAL A 180 -13.35 10.49 -12.05
CA VAL A 180 -14.33 9.48 -11.65
C VAL A 180 -14.00 8.15 -12.31
N ILE A 181 -14.09 7.09 -11.53
CA ILE A 181 -13.77 5.73 -11.97
C ILE A 181 -15.07 5.00 -12.29
N PHE A 182 -15.29 4.73 -13.57
CA PHE A 182 -16.37 3.89 -14.02
C PHE A 182 -15.85 2.46 -14.12
N THR A 183 -16.17 1.67 -13.09
CA THR A 183 -15.81 0.27 -13.09
C THR A 183 -16.64 -0.45 -14.14
N ASN A 184 -15.97 -1.08 -15.11
CA ASN A 184 -16.70 -1.95 -16.03
C ASN A 184 -17.10 -3.18 -15.22
N LYS A 185 -18.34 -3.20 -14.72
CA LYS A 185 -18.94 -4.38 -14.08
C LYS A 185 -19.27 -5.39 -15.17
N THR A 186 -18.29 -5.79 -15.98
CA THR A 186 -18.30 -7.14 -16.52
C THR A 186 -18.36 -8.03 -15.28
N THR A 187 -19.33 -8.93 -15.25
CA THR A 187 -19.54 -10.06 -14.34
C THR A 187 -18.41 -10.25 -13.32
N PRO A 188 -18.69 -10.39 -12.00
CA PRO A 188 -17.66 -10.70 -11.00
C PRO A 188 -16.69 -11.68 -11.63
N GLU A 189 -15.38 -11.39 -11.61
CA GLU A 189 -14.40 -12.39 -12.04
C GLU A 189 -14.85 -13.68 -11.38
N GLU A 190 -15.35 -14.60 -12.21
CA GLU A 190 -15.53 -15.97 -11.79
C GLU A 190 -14.14 -16.31 -11.24
N PRO A 191 -14.02 -16.69 -9.95
CA PRO A 191 -12.74 -16.82 -9.30
C PRO A 191 -11.82 -17.56 -10.26
N THR A 192 -10.74 -16.91 -10.69
CA THR A 192 -9.85 -17.42 -11.74
C THR A 192 -9.29 -18.75 -11.27
N THR A 193 -10.01 -19.83 -11.59
CA THR A 193 -9.83 -21.16 -11.01
C THR A 193 -10.00 -21.15 -9.47
N PRO A 194 -10.77 -22.06 -8.86
CA PRO A 194 -10.54 -22.33 -7.45
C PRO A 194 -9.05 -22.65 -7.31
N GLU A 195 -8.33 -21.97 -6.41
CA GLU A 195 -7.09 -22.55 -5.86
C GLU A 195 -7.39 -24.03 -5.62
N PRO A 196 -6.55 -24.97 -6.07
CA PRO A 196 -6.80 -26.37 -5.79
C PRO A 196 -7.03 -26.46 -4.29
N LYS A 197 -8.25 -26.87 -3.91
CA LYS A 197 -8.61 -27.17 -2.53
C LYS A 197 -7.41 -27.93 -1.96
N PRO A 198 -6.78 -27.49 -0.85
CA PRO A 198 -5.67 -28.22 -0.28
C PRO A 198 -6.07 -29.68 -0.24
N GLU A 199 -5.29 -30.53 -0.92
CA GLU A 199 -5.57 -31.96 -0.88
C GLU A 199 -5.73 -32.32 0.60
N GLU A 200 -6.87 -32.91 0.91
CA GLU A 200 -7.20 -33.29 2.28
C GLU A 200 -5.99 -34.08 2.78
N PRO A 201 -5.36 -33.67 3.90
CA PRO A 201 -4.08 -34.21 4.30
C PRO A 201 -4.23 -35.72 4.35
N THR A 202 -3.48 -36.42 3.49
CA THR A 202 -3.47 -37.88 3.49
C THR A 202 -3.14 -38.31 4.90
N VAL A 203 -4.03 -39.10 5.51
CA VAL A 203 -3.78 -39.68 6.84
C VAL A 203 -2.40 -40.34 6.75
N PRO A 204 -1.42 -39.90 7.56
CA PRO A 204 -0.10 -40.50 7.54
C PRO A 204 -0.27 -42.01 7.72
N GLU A 205 0.42 -42.82 6.89
CA GLU A 205 0.44 -44.26 7.14
C GLU A 205 0.84 -44.51 8.59
N GLU A 206 0.13 -45.44 9.26
CA GLU A 206 0.43 -45.76 10.64
C GLU A 206 1.92 -46.10 10.75
N PRO A 207 2.64 -45.48 11.70
CA PRO A 207 4.07 -45.69 11.81
C PRO A 207 4.30 -47.17 12.09
N THR A 208 5.10 -47.82 11.25
CA THR A 208 5.55 -49.19 11.51
C THR A 208 6.16 -49.24 12.90
N THR A 209 5.74 -50.20 13.71
CA THR A 209 6.21 -50.37 15.08
C THR A 209 7.74 -50.43 15.07
N PRO A 210 8.44 -49.55 15.82
CA PRO A 210 9.89 -49.59 15.88
C PRO A 210 10.34 -50.96 16.36
N GLU A 211 11.37 -51.54 15.73
CA GLU A 211 12.02 -52.72 16.29
C GLU A 211 12.48 -52.40 17.71
N ILE A 212 12.16 -53.28 18.66
CA ILE A 212 12.52 -53.09 20.05
C ILE A 212 14.05 -53.05 20.13
N PRO A 213 14.64 -51.96 20.67
CA PRO A 213 16.08 -51.87 20.82
C PRO A 213 16.58 -53.03 21.68
N THR A 214 17.61 -53.72 21.22
CA THR A 214 18.32 -54.69 22.06
C THR A 214 18.81 -54.00 23.33
N VAL A 215 18.55 -54.60 24.49
CA VAL A 215 18.95 -54.03 25.78
C VAL A 215 20.46 -53.81 25.79
N PRO A 216 20.94 -52.58 26.06
CA PRO A 216 22.37 -52.32 26.16
C PRO A 216 22.99 -53.17 27.26
N GLU A 217 24.19 -53.69 27.03
CA GLU A 217 24.96 -54.32 28.11
C GLU A 217 25.18 -53.32 29.25
N VAL A 218 25.01 -53.79 30.48
CA VAL A 218 25.13 -52.93 31.66
C VAL A 218 26.57 -52.42 31.75
N PRO A 219 26.79 -51.10 31.87
CA PRO A 219 28.13 -50.55 32.00
C PRO A 219 28.82 -51.10 33.25
N THR A 220 30.09 -51.43 33.13
CA THR A 220 30.93 -51.72 34.30
C THR A 220 31.06 -50.46 35.15
N VAL A 221 30.94 -50.62 36.47
CA VAL A 221 31.01 -49.49 37.40
C VAL A 221 32.43 -48.90 37.36
N PRO A 222 32.58 -47.57 37.13
CA PRO A 222 33.88 -46.92 37.15
C PRO A 222 34.53 -47.03 38.53
N GLU A 223 35.86 -47.22 38.57
CA GLU A 223 36.60 -47.11 39.82
C GLU A 223 36.49 -45.70 40.40
N VAL A 224 36.35 -45.60 41.73
CA VAL A 224 36.16 -44.32 42.42
C VAL A 224 37.46 -43.51 42.34
N PRO A 225 37.41 -42.23 41.91
CA PRO A 225 38.61 -41.39 41.85
C PRO A 225 39.23 -41.19 43.23
N THR A 226 40.55 -41.21 43.30
CA THR A 226 41.29 -40.80 44.50
C THR A 226 41.17 -39.29 44.72
N VAL A 227 40.98 -38.88 45.97
CA VAL A 227 40.81 -37.46 46.34
C VAL A 227 42.13 -36.72 46.16
N PRO A 228 42.16 -35.58 45.45
CA PRO A 228 43.37 -34.77 45.30
C PRO A 228 43.84 -34.20 46.64
N GLU A 229 45.16 -34.15 46.84
CA GLU A 229 45.75 -33.44 47.99
C GLU A 229 45.46 -31.93 47.92
N LYS A 230 45.27 -31.33 49.09
CA LYS A 230 44.85 -29.94 49.23
C LYS A 230 46.00 -28.99 48.86
N PRO A 231 45.73 -27.87 48.15
CA PRO A 231 46.77 -26.92 47.77
C PRO A 231 47.48 -26.28 48.97
N VAL A 232 48.79 -26.07 48.85
CA VAL A 232 49.59 -25.31 49.80
C VAL A 232 49.25 -23.82 49.67
N VAL A 233 49.03 -23.14 50.80
CA VAL A 233 48.66 -21.72 50.85
C VAL A 233 49.87 -20.86 50.46
N PRO A 234 49.74 -19.88 49.55
CA PRO A 234 50.84 -18.98 49.19
C PRO A 234 51.25 -18.08 50.37
N GLU A 235 52.55 -17.81 50.50
CA GLU A 235 53.05 -16.81 51.44
C GLU A 235 52.65 -15.39 50.99
N THR A 236 52.40 -14.53 51.97
CA THR A 236 51.93 -13.15 51.73
C THR A 236 53.08 -12.23 51.30
N PRO A 237 52.85 -11.34 50.33
CA PRO A 237 53.88 -10.41 49.88
C PRO A 237 54.18 -9.33 50.94
N THR A 238 55.46 -9.04 51.12
CA THR A 238 55.93 -7.96 52.00
C THR A 238 55.74 -6.58 51.34
N THR A 239 55.37 -5.60 52.17
CA THR A 239 55.06 -4.21 51.77
C THR A 239 56.29 -3.46 51.27
N PRO A 240 56.19 -2.64 50.20
CA PRO A 240 57.27 -1.78 49.75
C PRO A 240 57.42 -0.51 50.62
N PRO A 241 58.62 0.12 50.66
CA PRO A 241 58.89 1.27 51.52
C PRO A 241 58.27 2.59 51.03
N THR A 242 57.89 3.41 52.00
CA THR A 242 57.34 4.76 51.88
C THR A 242 58.34 5.75 51.26
N ILE A 243 57.91 6.51 50.25
CA ILE A 243 58.65 7.66 49.71
C ILE A 243 58.09 8.93 50.36
N THR A 244 58.96 9.67 51.07
CA THR A 244 58.68 11.00 51.63
C THR A 244 58.76 12.08 50.55
N GLU A 245 57.79 13.00 50.61
CA GLU A 245 57.65 14.19 49.78
C GLU A 245 58.76 15.22 50.04
N ASP A 246 59.26 15.84 48.97
CA ASP A 246 59.85 17.18 49.00
C ASP A 246 59.02 18.08 48.09
N ILE A 247 58.39 19.08 48.72
CA ILE A 247 57.59 20.14 48.11
C ILE A 247 58.54 21.26 47.68
N ASP A 248 58.52 21.64 46.40
CA ASP A 248 59.00 22.96 45.96
C ASP A 248 57.90 23.65 45.14
N GLY A 249 57.69 24.92 45.48
CA GLY A 249 56.54 25.71 45.08
C GLY A 249 56.70 26.35 43.72
N GLY A 250 55.59 26.42 42.99
CA GLY A 250 55.46 27.22 41.78
C GLY A 250 54.04 27.74 41.68
N GLU A 251 53.88 29.04 41.93
CA GLU A 251 52.64 29.80 41.73
C GLU A 251 52.14 29.64 40.30
N ASN A 252 50.83 29.41 40.13
CA ASN A 252 50.17 29.75 38.87
C ASN A 252 48.79 30.36 39.09
N LYS A 253 48.70 31.58 38.58
CA LYS A 253 47.62 32.55 38.63
C LYS A 253 46.46 32.08 37.72
N VAL A 254 45.26 31.92 38.28
CA VAL A 254 44.05 31.58 37.51
C VAL A 254 43.44 32.88 36.99
N GLU A 255 43.54 33.11 35.69
CA GLU A 255 42.87 34.18 34.96
C GLU A 255 41.45 33.72 34.57
N SER A 256 40.44 34.43 35.08
CA SER A 256 39.02 34.15 34.86
C SER A 256 38.54 34.93 33.64
N THR A 257 38.24 34.24 32.55
CA THR A 257 37.59 34.82 31.37
C THR A 257 36.10 34.52 31.43
N GLU A 258 35.31 35.55 31.74
CA GLU A 258 33.84 35.56 31.65
C GLU A 258 33.42 35.81 30.18
N PRO A 259 32.43 35.09 29.64
CA PRO A 259 32.00 35.27 28.25
C PRO A 259 31.07 36.49 28.08
N HIS A 260 31.44 37.38 27.16
CA HIS A 260 30.66 38.53 26.72
C HIS A 260 29.47 38.07 25.87
N TYR A 261 28.23 38.41 26.27
CA TYR A 261 27.02 38.23 25.45
C TYR A 261 26.74 39.52 24.66
N PRO A 262 26.43 39.47 23.36
CA PRO A 262 26.00 40.65 22.60
C PRO A 262 24.53 41.01 22.89
N PRO A 263 24.15 42.31 22.83
CA PRO A 263 22.80 42.75 23.10
C PRO A 263 21.81 42.28 22.03
N GLN A 264 20.65 41.82 22.49
CA GLN A 264 19.46 41.58 21.67
C GLN A 264 18.82 42.93 21.33
N GLU A 265 18.66 43.24 20.04
CA GLU A 265 17.78 44.31 19.58
C GLU A 265 16.53 43.73 18.93
N GLY A 266 15.37 44.24 19.39
CA GLY A 266 14.25 44.76 18.58
C GLY A 266 13.66 43.90 17.48
#